data_AF-A0AAV3ZD92-F1
#
_entry.id   AF-A0AAV3ZD92-F1
#
_cell.length_a   1.000
_cell.length_b   1.000
_cell.length_c   1.000
_cell.angle_alpha   90.00
_cell.angle_beta   90.00
_cell.angle_gamma   90.00
#
_symmetry.space_group_name_H-M   'P 1'
#
loop_
_entity.id
_entity.type
_entity.pdbx_description
1 polymer ?
#
loop_
_entity_poly.entity_id
_entity_poly.type
_entity_poly.pdbx_seq_one_letter_code
_entity_poly.pdbx_strand_id
1 'polypeptide(L)'
;MILKRALSVSQTMDPMMTTPSEYLELYDAARGDEFSKYHGYAYDGVWVVAKALDRLLDDVAVAPEDFRGALVGKVLNETAFLGVTGRVQFLNGDRLGSTTILQMQYGSMLKVGEYHALTDTLDLSLGEPIVWIDGHPPVDRSIKIEELRRVSFPVYVGFVVMAALGITMAAFFLALNIRFRRHRYIKMSSPNMNNLIIVGSILCYVSVILLGAEPGHKNRELFSYWCTARSWTLALGFTLAFGAMFGKTWRVHAIFTNIKLNKKVIKDYKLMLIVLVLVLVDASILVTWQIVDPFDKAVKRMSPEVYEDFEIIARIDYCSSQYMEIWLGALYAYKGLLLGATIGTSFVNIKADNFWKILAPLKCLLDTSVLQELKHDYASLLSHKTVKFFTITNMKISR
;
A
#
# COMPACT_ATOMS: atom_id res chain seq x y z
N MET A 1 21.15 -12.43 48.82
CA MET A 1 22.26 -11.55 48.42
C MET A 1 21.80 -10.19 47.85
N ILE A 2 20.60 -10.10 47.26
CA ILE A 2 20.08 -8.90 46.57
C ILE A 2 19.59 -7.79 47.53
N LEU A 3 19.20 -8.12 48.77
CA LEU A 3 18.75 -7.13 49.77
C LEU A 3 19.87 -6.34 50.46
N LYS A 4 21.14 -6.78 50.34
CA LYS A 4 22.25 -6.14 51.07
C LYS A 4 22.71 -4.79 50.50
N ARG A 5 22.24 -4.38 49.31
CA ARG A 5 22.75 -3.17 48.62
C ARG A 5 21.81 -1.96 48.63
N ALA A 6 20.56 -2.09 49.09
CA ALA A 6 19.55 -1.02 48.98
C ALA A 6 19.44 -0.10 50.21
N LEU A 7 20.24 -0.31 51.27
CA LEU A 7 20.02 0.33 52.57
C LEU A 7 21.06 1.39 52.96
N SER A 8 21.82 1.95 52.01
CA SER A 8 22.92 2.89 52.31
C SER A 8 22.52 4.37 52.41
N VAL A 9 21.29 4.69 52.85
CA VAL A 9 20.88 6.09 53.05
C VAL A 9 20.78 6.38 54.53
N SER A 10 21.74 7.16 55.03
CA SER A 10 21.78 7.69 56.39
C SER A 10 20.73 8.80 56.56
N GLN A 11 19.51 8.42 56.92
CA GLN A 11 18.53 9.35 57.48
C GLN A 11 18.05 8.80 58.83
N THR A 12 18.21 9.60 59.88
CA THR A 12 17.84 9.25 61.26
C THR A 12 16.33 9.21 61.42
N MET A 13 15.82 8.12 61.99
CA MET A 13 14.41 7.91 62.36
C MET A 13 14.17 8.28 63.83
N ASP A 14 12.98 8.80 64.16
CA ASP A 14 12.49 9.01 65.54
C ASP A 14 11.42 7.95 65.90
N PRO A 15 11.30 7.45 67.16
CA PRO A 15 12.23 7.43 68.30
C PRO A 15 12.53 5.98 68.72
N MET A 16 12.83 5.10 67.77
CA MET A 16 13.59 3.88 68.06
C MET A 16 14.65 3.78 66.98
N MET A 17 15.83 4.27 67.34
CA MET A 17 17.01 4.43 66.51
C MET A 17 17.53 3.06 66.08
N THR A 18 16.93 2.48 65.05
CA THR A 18 17.53 1.37 64.28
C THR A 18 17.43 1.69 62.80
N THR A 19 18.57 1.60 62.11
CA THR A 19 18.56 1.70 60.64
C THR A 19 17.80 0.50 60.05
N PRO A 20 17.23 0.58 58.83
CA PRO A 20 16.59 -0.59 58.23
C PRO A 20 17.50 -1.82 58.15
N SER A 21 18.83 -1.63 58.03
CA SER A 21 19.83 -2.69 58.08
C SER A 21 19.93 -3.34 59.46
N GLU A 22 19.90 -2.54 60.52
CA GLU A 22 19.96 -3.01 61.90
C GLU A 22 18.66 -3.72 62.31
N TYR A 23 17.51 -3.19 61.89
CA TYR A 23 16.22 -3.89 62.03
C TYR A 23 16.26 -5.26 61.35
N LEU A 24 16.84 -5.36 60.15
CA LEU A 24 16.96 -6.63 59.43
C LEU A 24 17.83 -7.63 60.19
N GLU A 25 18.95 -7.19 60.78
CA GLU A 25 19.81 -8.04 61.61
C GLU A 25 19.08 -8.56 62.87
N LEU A 26 18.32 -7.69 63.53
CA LEU A 26 17.50 -8.08 64.69
C LEU A 26 16.39 -9.07 64.30
N TYR A 27 15.75 -8.85 63.16
CA TYR A 27 14.74 -9.77 62.63
C TYR A 27 15.35 -11.13 62.27
N ASP A 28 16.51 -11.13 61.60
CA ASP A 28 17.24 -12.36 61.24
C ASP A 28 17.67 -13.15 62.49
N ALA A 29 18.05 -12.48 63.58
CA ALA A 29 18.38 -13.12 64.84
C ALA A 29 17.16 -13.72 65.56
N ALA A 30 15.97 -13.11 65.41
CA ALA A 30 14.76 -13.49 66.12
C ALA A 30 13.85 -14.48 65.38
N ARG A 31 13.92 -14.56 64.05
CA ARG A 31 12.94 -15.28 63.21
C ARG A 31 13.06 -16.80 63.19
N GLY A 32 14.16 -17.38 63.69
CA GLY A 32 14.45 -18.79 63.52
C GLY A 32 14.63 -19.16 62.05
N ASP A 33 14.02 -20.26 61.59
CA ASP A 33 14.20 -20.79 60.22
C ASP A 33 13.26 -20.16 59.18
N GLU A 34 12.19 -19.49 59.59
CA GLU A 34 11.20 -18.95 58.67
C GLU A 34 11.54 -17.52 58.23
N PHE A 35 11.41 -17.24 56.93
CA PHE A 35 11.57 -15.89 56.37
C PHE A 35 10.25 -15.43 55.75
N SER A 36 9.74 -14.27 56.16
CA SER A 36 8.55 -13.67 55.55
C SER A 36 8.87 -12.32 54.95
N LYS A 37 8.69 -12.16 53.63
CA LYS A 37 8.86 -10.86 52.94
C LYS A 37 7.96 -9.72 53.47
N TYR A 38 6.97 -10.03 54.31
CA TYR A 38 6.03 -9.08 54.87
C TYR A 38 6.42 -8.58 56.27
N HIS A 39 7.55 -9.02 56.83
CA HIS A 39 7.97 -8.68 58.20
C HIS A 39 8.03 -7.15 58.44
N GLY A 40 8.60 -6.39 57.49
CA GLY A 40 8.72 -4.94 57.60
C GLY A 40 7.37 -4.22 57.54
N TYR A 41 6.43 -4.72 56.72
CA TYR A 41 5.08 -4.16 56.63
C TYR A 41 4.29 -4.38 57.92
N ALA A 42 4.46 -5.55 58.56
CA ALA A 42 3.83 -5.83 59.85
C ALA A 42 4.40 -4.92 60.95
N TYR A 43 5.72 -4.73 60.97
CA TYR A 43 6.39 -3.82 61.90
C TYR A 43 5.86 -2.38 61.77
N ASP A 44 5.88 -1.83 60.55
CA ASP A 44 5.37 -0.48 60.30
C ASP A 44 3.87 -0.38 60.59
N GLY A 45 3.09 -1.44 60.34
CA GLY A 45 1.65 -1.48 60.64
C GLY A 45 1.34 -1.32 62.13
N VAL A 46 2.10 -1.96 63.02
CA VAL A 46 1.94 -1.78 64.47
C VAL A 46 2.28 -0.34 64.88
N TRP A 47 3.33 0.24 64.27
CA TRP A 47 3.72 1.63 64.51
C TRP A 47 2.69 2.64 64.02
N VAL A 48 2.03 2.39 62.89
CA VAL A 48 0.90 3.21 62.42
C VAL A 48 -0.20 3.24 63.47
N VAL A 49 -0.60 2.07 63.99
CA VAL A 49 -1.65 1.98 65.01
C VAL A 49 -1.24 2.71 66.29
N ALA A 50 0.00 2.51 66.76
CA ALA A 50 0.52 3.17 67.94
C ALA A 50 0.52 4.71 67.77
N LYS A 51 1.01 5.22 66.64
CA LYS A 51 1.05 6.66 66.34
C LYS A 51 -0.34 7.27 66.13
N ALA A 52 -1.27 6.52 65.54
CA ALA A 52 -2.65 6.98 65.41
C ALA A 52 -3.35 7.06 66.77
N LEU A 53 -3.10 6.11 67.67
CA LEU A 53 -3.64 6.11 69.02
C LEU A 53 -3.08 7.26 69.86
N ASP A 54 -1.77 7.47 69.78
CA ASP A 54 -1.04 8.59 70.40
C ASP A 54 -1.68 9.93 70.02
N ARG A 55 -1.94 10.15 68.72
CA ARG A 55 -2.64 11.36 68.24
C ARG A 55 -4.09 11.47 68.70
N LEU A 56 -4.83 10.37 68.77
CA LEU A 56 -6.22 10.39 69.25
C LEU A 56 -6.31 10.79 70.73
N LEU A 57 -5.34 10.35 71.54
CA LEU A 57 -5.28 10.64 72.97
C LEU A 57 -4.71 12.03 73.27
N ASP A 58 -3.67 12.46 72.56
CA ASP A 58 -2.94 13.69 72.89
C ASP A 58 -3.35 14.88 72.00
N ASP A 59 -3.38 14.72 70.68
CA ASP A 59 -3.65 15.83 69.75
C ASP A 59 -5.14 16.17 69.65
N VAL A 60 -6.00 15.14 69.61
CA VAL A 60 -7.46 15.31 69.50
C VAL A 60 -8.14 15.26 70.88
N ALA A 61 -7.47 14.70 71.91
CA ALA A 61 -7.96 14.58 73.28
C ALA A 61 -9.33 13.90 73.40
N VAL A 62 -9.54 12.81 72.65
CA VAL A 62 -10.81 12.07 72.62
C VAL A 62 -10.77 10.93 73.63
N ALA A 63 -11.84 10.77 74.40
CA ALA A 63 -11.96 9.65 75.33
C ALA A 63 -11.93 8.31 74.57
N PRO A 64 -11.30 7.26 75.10
CA PRO A 64 -11.21 5.95 74.43
C PRO A 64 -12.56 5.36 74.01
N GLU A 65 -13.62 5.72 74.72
CA GLU A 65 -15.01 5.30 74.46
C GLU A 65 -15.60 5.90 73.17
N ASP A 66 -15.02 6.99 72.67
CA ASP A 66 -15.49 7.74 71.50
C ASP A 66 -14.68 7.46 70.22
N PHE A 67 -13.79 6.45 70.23
CA PHE A 67 -13.04 6.02 69.05
C PHE A 67 -13.96 5.39 68.00
N ARG A 68 -14.53 6.23 67.13
CA ARG A 68 -15.48 5.83 66.08
C ARG A 68 -14.92 6.04 64.67
N GLY A 69 -15.44 5.24 63.73
CA GLY A 69 -14.84 4.99 62.41
C GLY A 69 -14.44 6.22 61.60
N ALA A 70 -15.25 7.29 61.56
CA ALA A 70 -14.91 8.47 60.77
C ALA A 70 -13.72 9.27 61.35
N LEU A 71 -13.63 9.38 62.67
CA LEU A 71 -12.56 10.08 63.35
C LEU A 71 -11.25 9.29 63.26
N VAL A 72 -11.31 7.99 63.56
CA VAL A 72 -10.15 7.09 63.48
C VAL A 72 -9.62 7.02 62.04
N GLY A 73 -10.52 6.92 61.05
CA GLY A 73 -10.15 6.94 59.63
C GLY A 73 -9.46 8.24 59.21
N LYS A 74 -9.90 9.40 59.73
CA LYS A 74 -9.25 10.69 59.47
C LYS A 74 -7.83 10.72 60.05
N VAL A 75 -7.67 10.34 61.32
CA VAL A 75 -6.35 10.35 61.98
C VAL A 75 -5.38 9.39 61.29
N LEU A 76 -5.85 8.18 60.91
CA LEU A 76 -5.05 7.22 60.16
C LEU A 76 -4.58 7.78 58.82
N ASN A 77 -5.46 8.47 58.08
CA ASN A 77 -5.09 9.10 56.80
C ASN A 77 -4.06 10.24 56.96
N GLU A 78 -4.06 10.93 58.10
CA GLU A 78 -3.11 12.00 58.45
C GLU A 78 -1.81 11.47 59.09
N THR A 79 -1.71 10.16 59.36
CA THR A 79 -0.45 9.56 59.84
C THR A 79 0.62 9.53 58.76
N ALA A 80 1.77 10.13 59.06
CA ALA A 80 2.93 10.13 58.20
C ALA A 80 4.21 10.06 59.04
N PHE A 81 5.03 9.03 58.81
CA PHE A 81 6.33 8.87 59.47
C PHE A 81 7.29 8.05 58.60
N LEU A 82 8.56 8.01 58.98
CA LEU A 82 9.58 7.20 58.31
C LEU A 82 9.70 5.85 59.03
N GLY A 83 9.27 4.76 58.37
CA GLY A 83 9.33 3.39 58.88
C GLY A 83 10.38 2.54 58.17
N VAL A 84 10.52 1.27 58.56
CA VAL A 84 11.58 0.38 58.03
C VAL A 84 11.42 0.06 56.55
N THR A 85 10.19 0.17 56.02
CA THR A 85 9.90 0.02 54.59
C THR A 85 9.84 1.37 53.84
N GLY A 86 10.40 2.43 54.44
CA GLY A 86 10.39 3.79 53.90
C GLY A 86 9.29 4.66 54.50
N ARG A 87 8.99 5.78 53.83
CA ARG A 87 7.95 6.70 54.32
C ARG A 87 6.58 6.04 54.26
N VAL A 88 5.88 6.02 55.39
CA VAL A 88 4.53 5.49 55.51
C VAL A 88 3.57 6.67 55.41
N GLN A 89 2.69 6.65 54.41
CA GLN A 89 1.64 7.64 54.19
C GLN A 89 0.49 7.00 53.44
N PHE A 90 -0.73 7.47 53.69
CA PHE A 90 -1.96 6.95 53.08
C PHE A 90 -2.62 7.97 52.15
N LEU A 91 -3.29 7.47 51.11
CA LEU A 91 -4.15 8.22 50.22
C LEU A 91 -5.42 7.40 50.00
N ASN A 92 -6.56 7.88 50.47
CA ASN A 92 -7.86 7.18 50.38
C ASN A 92 -7.84 5.75 50.98
N GLY A 93 -7.01 5.53 52.00
CA GLY A 93 -6.85 4.22 52.65
C GLY A 93 -5.75 3.33 52.05
N ASP A 94 -5.23 3.68 50.86
CA ASP A 94 -4.11 2.95 50.24
C ASP A 94 -2.77 3.55 50.69
N ARG A 95 -1.82 2.68 51.02
CA ARG A 95 -0.46 3.11 51.34
C ARG A 95 0.29 3.49 50.08
N LEU A 96 0.83 4.71 50.04
CA LEU A 96 1.75 5.14 48.99
C LEU A 96 3.14 4.56 49.27
N GLY A 97 3.62 3.70 48.38
CA GLY A 97 4.92 3.02 48.52
C GLY A 97 5.72 3.03 47.23
N SER A 98 6.88 2.35 47.26
CA SER A 98 7.69 2.14 46.07
C SER A 98 7.34 0.81 45.38
N THR A 99 7.34 0.81 44.06
CA THR A 99 7.17 -0.39 43.23
C THR A 99 8.51 -0.79 42.62
N THR A 100 8.96 -2.01 42.88
CA THR A 100 10.18 -2.54 42.27
C THR A 100 9.88 -3.18 40.91
N ILE A 101 10.66 -2.82 39.89
CA ILE A 101 10.58 -3.40 38.55
C ILE A 101 11.65 -4.47 38.41
N LEU A 102 11.25 -5.66 37.99
CA LEU A 102 12.13 -6.81 37.78
C LEU A 102 12.15 -7.20 36.30
N GLN A 103 13.31 -7.62 35.80
CA GLN A 103 13.46 -8.23 34.48
C GLN A 103 14.13 -9.61 34.60
N MET A 104 13.62 -10.57 33.85
CA MET A 104 14.25 -11.88 33.69
C MET A 104 15.44 -11.75 32.73
N GLN A 105 16.66 -11.83 33.26
CA GLN A 105 17.90 -11.77 32.47
C GLN A 105 18.72 -13.03 32.74
N TYR A 106 19.10 -13.76 31.68
CA TYR A 106 19.93 -14.98 31.76
C TYR A 106 19.46 -16.00 32.82
N GLY A 107 18.14 -16.16 32.99
CA GLY A 107 17.54 -17.09 33.95
C GLY A 107 17.47 -16.60 35.40
N SER A 108 17.87 -15.36 35.70
CA SER A 108 17.74 -14.73 37.02
C SER A 108 16.85 -13.48 37.00
N MET A 109 15.98 -13.31 38.01
CA MET A 109 15.14 -12.12 38.16
C MET A 109 15.98 -11.00 38.77
N LEU A 110 16.31 -9.98 37.99
CA LEU A 110 17.11 -8.85 38.42
C LEU A 110 16.25 -7.59 38.56
N LYS A 111 16.55 -6.77 39.57
CA LYS A 111 15.93 -5.46 39.74
C LYS A 111 16.50 -4.50 38.71
N VAL A 112 15.64 -3.88 37.91
CA VAL A 112 16.03 -2.92 36.85
C VAL A 112 15.58 -1.49 37.14
N GLY A 113 14.74 -1.29 38.15
CA GLY A 113 14.32 0.06 38.52
C GLY A 113 13.35 0.06 39.70
N GLU A 114 13.05 1.26 40.16
CA GLU A 114 12.10 1.50 41.23
C GLU A 114 11.24 2.72 40.90
N TYR A 115 9.93 2.59 41.09
CA TYR A 115 8.98 3.69 40.94
C TYR A 115 8.51 4.14 42.31
N HIS A 116 8.65 5.44 42.60
CA HIS A 116 8.24 6.03 43.86
C HIS A 116 6.91 6.76 43.70
N ALA A 117 5.83 6.22 44.29
CA ALA A 117 4.48 6.77 44.15
C ALA A 117 4.31 8.16 44.82
N LEU A 118 5.12 8.49 45.83
CA LEU A 118 5.04 9.79 46.54
C LEU A 118 5.56 10.97 45.70
N THR A 119 6.61 10.73 44.91
CA THR A 119 7.25 11.76 44.08
C THR A 119 6.87 11.63 42.61
N ASP A 120 6.14 10.58 42.23
CA ASP A 120 5.82 10.22 40.86
C ASP A 120 7.08 10.10 39.96
N THR A 121 8.13 9.49 40.51
CA THR A 121 9.43 9.35 39.83
C THR A 121 9.78 7.89 39.60
N LEU A 122 10.05 7.53 38.35
CA LEU A 122 10.66 6.26 37.97
C LEU A 122 12.18 6.42 37.89
N ASP A 123 12.89 5.73 38.77
CA ASP A 123 14.35 5.71 38.80
C ASP A 123 14.88 4.35 38.35
N LEU A 124 15.40 4.33 37.12
CA LEU A 124 16.05 3.15 36.52
C LEU A 124 17.53 3.05 36.90
N SER A 125 18.11 4.05 37.56
CA SER A 125 19.51 4.01 38.02
C SER A 125 19.70 3.15 39.28
N LEU A 126 18.61 2.89 40.02
CA LEU A 126 18.58 2.07 41.23
C LEU A 126 18.55 0.54 40.96
N GLY A 127 18.89 0.12 39.73
CA GLY A 127 18.88 -1.27 39.30
C GLY A 127 19.92 -1.57 38.21
N GLU A 128 19.92 -2.82 37.75
CA GLU A 128 20.69 -3.26 36.59
C GLU A 128 20.09 -2.70 35.29
N PRO A 129 20.90 -2.47 34.24
CA PRO A 129 20.38 -1.96 32.98
C PRO A 129 19.37 -2.92 32.34
N ILE A 130 18.33 -2.36 31.73
CA ILE A 130 17.36 -3.14 30.97
C ILE A 130 18.03 -3.67 29.69
N VAL A 131 17.93 -4.98 29.47
CA VAL A 131 18.50 -5.64 28.28
C VAL A 131 17.38 -6.10 27.36
N TRP A 132 17.46 -5.70 26.09
CA TRP A 132 16.60 -6.18 25.01
C TRP A 132 17.41 -7.03 24.04
N ILE A 133 16.74 -7.91 23.27
CA ILE A 133 17.41 -8.80 22.32
C ILE A 133 18.26 -8.00 21.31
N ASP A 134 17.70 -6.91 20.77
CA ASP A 134 18.36 -6.03 19.79
C ASP A 134 18.88 -4.72 20.41
N GLY A 135 19.00 -4.66 21.74
CA GLY A 135 19.48 -3.49 22.47
C GLY A 135 18.51 -2.31 22.54
N HIS A 136 17.37 -2.36 21.83
CA HIS A 136 16.30 -1.37 21.92
C HIS A 136 14.95 -2.04 22.28
N PRO A 137 14.03 -1.31 22.93
CA PRO A 137 12.69 -1.82 23.16
C PRO A 137 11.96 -2.07 21.83
N PRO A 138 11.09 -3.09 21.75
CA PRO A 138 10.28 -3.35 20.57
C PRO A 138 9.26 -2.24 20.35
N VAL A 139 8.90 -2.02 19.09
CA VAL A 139 7.85 -1.06 18.69
C VAL A 139 6.45 -1.64 18.88
N ASP A 140 5.45 -0.77 19.04
CA ASP A 140 4.05 -1.17 19.28
C ASP A 140 3.36 -1.77 18.05
N ARG A 141 3.89 -1.49 16.84
CA ARG A 141 3.33 -1.91 15.55
C ARG A 141 4.41 -2.05 14.47
N SER A 142 4.09 -2.82 13.45
CA SER A 142 4.88 -2.93 12.21
C SER A 142 4.93 -1.60 11.45
N ILE A 143 6.08 -1.29 10.86
CA ILE A 143 6.27 -0.09 10.04
C ILE A 143 5.74 -0.35 8.63
N LYS A 144 4.79 0.47 8.16
CA LYS A 144 4.20 0.33 6.82
C LYS A 144 4.97 1.13 5.79
N ILE A 145 5.52 0.46 4.78
CA ILE A 145 6.27 1.07 3.68
C ILE A 145 5.45 0.92 2.39
N GLU A 146 5.01 2.04 1.80
CA GLU A 146 4.32 2.01 0.50
C GLU A 146 5.36 2.06 -0.64
N GLU A 147 5.41 1.00 -1.45
CA GLU A 147 6.30 0.93 -2.61
C GLU A 147 5.52 1.00 -3.94
N LEU A 148 5.93 1.90 -4.84
CA LEU A 148 5.34 1.99 -6.17
C LEU A 148 5.85 0.86 -7.06
N ARG A 149 4.96 -0.07 -7.42
CA ARG A 149 5.28 -1.21 -8.29
C ARG A 149 5.22 -0.78 -9.75
N ARG A 150 6.35 -0.95 -10.45
CA ARG A 150 6.56 -0.48 -11.84
C ARG A 150 6.86 -1.61 -12.80
N VAL A 151 6.72 -1.35 -14.09
CA VAL A 151 7.26 -2.23 -15.14
C VAL A 151 8.78 -2.19 -15.04
N SER A 152 9.44 -3.34 -15.20
CA SER A 152 10.90 -3.38 -15.13
C SER A 152 11.51 -2.54 -16.25
N PHE A 153 12.48 -1.70 -15.90
CA PHE A 153 13.15 -0.79 -16.83
C PHE A 153 13.69 -1.49 -18.09
N PRO A 154 14.33 -2.69 -18.02
CA PRO A 154 14.81 -3.38 -19.21
C PRO A 154 13.69 -3.79 -20.18
N VAL A 155 12.53 -4.20 -19.65
CA VAL A 155 11.38 -4.59 -20.47
C VAL A 155 10.80 -3.37 -21.18
N TYR A 156 10.66 -2.26 -20.47
CA TYR A 156 10.20 -1.00 -21.06
C TYR A 156 11.13 -0.52 -22.19
N VAL A 157 12.44 -0.52 -21.96
CA VAL A 157 13.43 -0.16 -22.99
C VAL A 157 13.31 -1.07 -24.22
N GLY A 158 13.10 -2.38 -24.03
CA GLY A 158 12.87 -3.32 -25.12
C GLY A 158 11.69 -2.95 -26.02
N PHE A 159 10.54 -2.60 -25.42
CA PHE A 159 9.36 -2.16 -26.19
C PHE A 159 9.58 -0.84 -26.92
N VAL A 160 10.27 0.12 -26.29
CA VAL A 160 10.57 1.43 -26.90
C VAL A 160 11.48 1.26 -28.12
N VAL A 161 12.53 0.43 -28.03
CA VAL A 161 13.43 0.15 -29.16
C VAL A 161 12.65 -0.47 -30.33
N MET A 162 11.80 -1.45 -30.07
CA MET A 162 10.97 -2.10 -31.09
C MET A 162 9.99 -1.11 -31.75
N ALA A 163 9.34 -0.25 -30.95
CA ALA A 163 8.45 0.79 -31.46
C ALA A 163 9.21 1.83 -32.31
N ALA A 164 10.40 2.25 -31.89
CA ALA A 164 11.24 3.19 -32.63
C ALA A 164 11.71 2.62 -33.97
N LEU A 165 12.10 1.34 -34.02
CA LEU A 165 12.40 0.65 -35.27
C LEU A 165 11.16 0.57 -36.20
N GLY A 166 9.98 0.32 -35.63
CA GLY A 166 8.71 0.35 -36.36
C GLY A 166 8.42 1.72 -36.97
N ILE A 167 8.62 2.80 -36.21
CA ILE A 167 8.40 4.18 -36.66
C ILE A 167 9.37 4.56 -37.77
N THR A 168 10.67 4.24 -37.63
CA THR A 168 11.67 4.56 -38.65
C THR A 168 11.40 3.81 -39.96
N MET A 169 11.04 2.53 -39.88
CA MET A 169 10.64 1.73 -41.04
C MET A 169 9.35 2.26 -41.69
N ALA A 170 8.34 2.63 -40.90
CA ALA A 170 7.09 3.22 -41.39
C ALA A 170 7.33 4.56 -42.09
N ALA A 171 8.17 5.44 -41.53
CA ALA A 171 8.55 6.70 -42.13
C ALA A 171 9.29 6.51 -43.46
N PHE A 172 10.18 5.52 -43.55
CA PHE A 172 10.84 5.15 -44.79
C PHE A 172 9.84 4.70 -45.87
N PHE A 173 8.89 3.81 -45.51
CA PHE A 173 7.84 3.38 -46.45
C PHE A 173 6.91 4.52 -46.87
N LEU A 174 6.60 5.45 -45.97
CA LEU A 174 5.83 6.65 -46.29
C LEU A 174 6.56 7.51 -47.33
N ALA A 175 7.86 7.75 -47.12
CA ALA A 175 8.70 8.51 -48.04
C ALA A 175 8.76 7.85 -49.43
N LEU A 176 8.96 6.53 -49.49
CA LEU A 176 8.93 5.77 -50.76
C LEU A 176 7.56 5.86 -51.45
N ASN A 177 6.46 5.74 -50.70
CA ASN A 177 5.11 5.80 -51.25
C ASN A 177 4.83 7.17 -51.89
N ILE A 178 5.25 8.25 -51.22
CA ILE A 178 5.09 9.62 -51.72
C ILE A 178 6.00 9.85 -52.94
N ARG A 179 7.27 9.42 -52.88
CA ARG A 179 8.25 9.63 -53.97
C ARG A 179 7.85 8.92 -55.25
N PHE A 180 7.43 7.66 -55.16
CA PHE A 180 7.09 6.80 -56.30
C PHE A 180 5.58 6.75 -56.61
N ARG A 181 4.78 7.72 -56.11
CA ARG A 181 3.31 7.78 -56.30
C ARG A 181 2.84 7.73 -57.76
N ARG A 182 3.70 8.09 -58.72
CA ARG A 182 3.38 8.11 -60.17
C ARG A 182 3.64 6.76 -60.85
N HIS A 183 4.36 5.83 -60.21
CA HIS A 183 4.66 4.52 -60.77
C HIS A 183 3.39 3.68 -60.92
N ARG A 184 3.25 2.91 -62.01
CA ARG A 184 2.01 2.20 -62.39
C ARG A 184 1.49 1.28 -61.27
N TYR A 185 2.37 0.50 -60.64
CA TYR A 185 1.97 -0.41 -59.55
C TYR A 185 1.49 0.32 -58.28
N ILE A 186 2.20 1.37 -57.85
CA ILE A 186 1.83 2.15 -56.66
C ILE A 186 0.55 2.94 -56.90
N LYS A 187 0.36 3.46 -58.11
CA LYS A 187 -0.87 4.15 -58.50
C LYS A 187 -2.09 3.23 -58.45
N MET A 188 -1.95 1.96 -58.84
CA MET A 188 -3.03 0.98 -58.81
C MET A 188 -3.43 0.60 -57.37
N SER A 189 -2.49 0.63 -56.42
CA SER A 189 -2.74 0.26 -55.02
C SER A 189 -3.36 1.37 -54.16
N SER A 190 -3.80 2.49 -54.75
CA SER A 190 -4.41 3.65 -54.06
C SER A 190 -3.44 4.31 -53.05
N PRO A 191 -2.49 5.15 -53.51
CA PRO A 191 -1.38 5.67 -52.68
C PRO A 191 -1.85 6.52 -51.49
N ASN A 192 -2.89 7.35 -51.65
CA ASN A 192 -3.40 8.18 -50.56
C ASN A 192 -3.95 7.36 -49.39
N MET A 193 -4.61 6.23 -49.68
CA MET A 193 -5.11 5.31 -48.65
C MET A 193 -3.96 4.58 -47.95
N ASN A 194 -2.91 4.20 -48.68
CA ASN A 194 -1.69 3.64 -48.08
C ASN A 194 -1.00 4.62 -47.14
N ASN A 195 -0.94 5.91 -47.50
CA ASN A 195 -0.36 6.93 -46.64
C ASN A 195 -1.13 7.05 -45.31
N LEU A 196 -2.47 7.00 -45.35
CA LEU A 196 -3.29 7.00 -44.12
C LEU A 196 -3.06 5.75 -43.26
N ILE A 197 -2.90 4.57 -43.86
CA ILE A 197 -2.57 3.33 -43.11
C ILE A 197 -1.22 3.50 -42.40
N ILE A 198 -0.21 4.03 -43.10
CA ILE A 198 1.13 4.21 -42.52
C ILE A 198 1.08 5.25 -41.39
N VAL A 199 0.39 6.38 -41.57
CA VAL A 199 0.21 7.39 -40.50
C VAL A 199 -0.50 6.78 -39.28
N GLY A 200 -1.57 6.01 -39.49
CA GLY A 200 -2.26 5.29 -38.41
C GLY A 200 -1.33 4.33 -37.67
N SER A 201 -0.48 3.60 -38.40
CA SER A 201 0.51 2.68 -37.81
C SER A 201 1.57 3.41 -36.97
N ILE A 202 2.03 4.58 -37.40
CA ILE A 202 2.96 5.42 -36.63
C ILE A 202 2.32 5.87 -35.31
N LEU A 203 1.05 6.31 -35.34
CA LEU A 203 0.32 6.69 -34.13
C LEU A 203 0.15 5.51 -33.15
N CYS A 204 -0.10 4.29 -33.66
CA CYS A 204 -0.13 3.09 -32.82
C CYS A 204 1.24 2.81 -32.18
N TYR A 205 2.35 2.94 -32.90
CA TYR A 205 3.69 2.78 -32.30
C TYR A 205 3.99 3.85 -31.24
N VAL A 206 3.58 5.10 -31.47
CA VAL A 206 3.67 6.17 -30.48
C VAL A 206 2.87 5.83 -29.22
N SER A 207 1.68 5.25 -29.37
CA SER A 207 0.85 4.84 -28.22
C SER A 207 1.54 3.79 -27.33
N VAL A 208 2.35 2.88 -27.90
CA VAL A 208 3.15 1.88 -27.14
C VAL A 208 4.20 2.57 -26.26
N ILE A 209 4.81 3.64 -26.77
CA ILE A 209 5.77 4.43 -26.00
C ILE A 209 5.05 5.16 -24.86
N LEU A 210 3.90 5.79 -25.14
CA LEU A 210 3.09 6.48 -24.13
C LEU A 210 2.51 5.53 -23.06
N LEU A 211 2.23 4.28 -23.43
CA LEU A 211 1.73 3.23 -22.55
C LEU A 211 2.72 2.86 -21.43
N GLY A 212 4.01 2.82 -21.74
CA GLY A 212 5.06 2.49 -20.77
C GLY A 212 5.77 3.70 -20.17
N ALA A 213 5.59 4.89 -20.74
CA ALA A 213 6.14 6.13 -20.21
C ALA A 213 5.42 6.51 -18.90
N GLU A 214 6.16 6.55 -17.80
CA GLU A 214 5.61 6.98 -16.52
C GLU A 214 5.62 8.51 -16.40
N PRO A 215 4.46 9.18 -16.31
CA PRO A 215 4.43 10.58 -15.91
C PRO A 215 4.92 10.72 -14.46
N GLY A 216 5.80 11.68 -14.21
CA GLY A 216 6.34 11.96 -12.89
C GLY A 216 5.24 12.05 -11.83
N HIS A 217 5.35 11.21 -10.79
CA HIS A 217 4.33 10.95 -9.77
C HIS A 217 3.76 12.18 -9.05
N LYS A 218 4.48 13.32 -9.08
CA LYS A 218 4.19 14.51 -8.27
C LYS A 218 3.03 15.36 -8.78
N ASN A 219 2.71 15.31 -10.08
CA ASN A 219 1.69 16.20 -10.66
C ASN A 219 0.46 15.41 -11.14
N ARG A 220 -0.66 15.54 -10.43
CA ARG A 220 -1.96 14.92 -10.78
C ARG A 220 -2.46 15.35 -12.16
N GLU A 221 -2.37 16.65 -12.46
CA GLU A 221 -2.80 17.21 -13.74
C GLU A 221 -2.01 16.62 -14.91
N LEU A 222 -0.67 16.56 -14.78
CA LEU A 222 0.16 15.94 -15.80
C LEU A 222 -0.27 14.48 -16.01
N PHE A 223 -0.43 13.70 -14.94
CA PHE A 223 -0.88 12.31 -15.05
C PHE A 223 -2.17 12.17 -15.88
N SER A 224 -3.18 13.03 -15.66
CA SER A 224 -4.42 13.03 -16.43
C SER A 224 -4.21 13.34 -17.92
N TYR A 225 -3.37 14.33 -18.26
CA TYR A 225 -3.02 14.61 -19.66
C TYR A 225 -2.31 13.44 -20.35
N TRP A 226 -1.43 12.74 -19.64
CA TRP A 226 -0.75 11.55 -20.17
C TRP A 226 -1.73 10.39 -20.41
N CYS A 227 -2.66 10.15 -19.47
CA CYS A 227 -3.76 9.18 -19.65
C CYS A 227 -4.61 9.49 -20.90
N THR A 228 -4.92 10.77 -21.09
CA THR A 228 -5.68 11.27 -22.23
C THR A 228 -4.90 11.07 -23.54
N ALA A 229 -3.62 11.43 -23.57
CA ALA A 229 -2.78 11.25 -24.76
C ALA A 229 -2.68 9.76 -25.18
N ARG A 230 -2.56 8.85 -24.20
CA ARG A 230 -2.54 7.39 -24.44
C ARG A 230 -3.80 6.90 -25.13
N SER A 231 -4.99 7.24 -24.61
CA SER A 231 -6.26 6.77 -25.18
C SER A 231 -6.52 7.35 -26.57
N TRP A 232 -6.24 8.64 -26.76
CA TRP A 232 -6.43 9.34 -28.02
C TRP A 232 -5.52 8.82 -29.15
N THR A 233 -4.23 8.67 -28.89
CA THR A 233 -3.26 8.20 -29.90
C THR A 233 -3.59 6.79 -30.37
N LEU A 234 -3.97 5.89 -29.46
CA LEU A 234 -4.34 4.52 -29.77
C LEU A 234 -5.65 4.44 -30.57
N ALA A 235 -6.70 5.14 -30.13
CA ALA A 235 -8.01 5.11 -30.79
C ALA A 235 -7.96 5.71 -32.20
N LEU A 236 -7.33 6.88 -32.36
CA LEU A 236 -7.19 7.54 -33.66
C LEU A 236 -6.27 6.76 -34.61
N GLY A 237 -5.16 6.22 -34.10
CA GLY A 237 -4.24 5.39 -34.88
C GLY A 237 -4.92 4.15 -35.44
N PHE A 238 -5.72 3.45 -34.61
CA PHE A 238 -6.51 2.30 -35.03
C PHE A 238 -7.50 2.67 -36.15
N THR A 239 -8.29 3.73 -35.98
CA THR A 239 -9.32 4.11 -36.95
C THR A 239 -8.75 4.59 -38.27
N LEU A 240 -7.63 5.31 -38.25
CA LEU A 240 -6.93 5.71 -39.47
C LEU A 240 -6.43 4.48 -40.24
N ALA A 241 -5.84 3.49 -39.55
CA ALA A 241 -5.35 2.28 -40.19
C ALA A 241 -6.49 1.40 -40.72
N PHE A 242 -7.44 1.00 -39.86
CA PHE A 242 -8.52 0.09 -40.24
C PHE A 242 -9.57 0.75 -41.13
N GLY A 243 -9.90 2.02 -40.91
CA GLY A 243 -10.80 2.78 -41.78
C GLY A 243 -10.24 2.91 -43.20
N ALA A 244 -8.94 3.13 -43.34
CA ALA A 244 -8.30 3.18 -44.66
C ALA A 244 -8.22 1.80 -45.34
N MET A 245 -8.01 0.71 -44.58
CA MET A 245 -8.11 -0.66 -45.09
C MET A 245 -9.54 -0.97 -45.56
N PHE A 246 -10.55 -0.63 -44.76
CA PHE A 246 -11.96 -0.78 -45.11
C PHE A 246 -12.30 -0.03 -46.42
N GLY A 247 -11.87 1.23 -46.55
CA GLY A 247 -12.11 2.01 -47.77
C GLY A 247 -11.51 1.34 -49.01
N LYS A 248 -10.34 0.68 -48.87
CA LYS A 248 -9.71 -0.07 -49.96
C LYS A 248 -10.48 -1.34 -50.33
N THR A 249 -10.87 -2.15 -49.36
CA THR A 249 -11.63 -3.39 -49.62
C THR A 249 -13.00 -3.08 -50.19
N TRP A 250 -13.67 -2.04 -49.67
CA TRP A 250 -14.94 -1.54 -50.19
C TRP A 250 -14.83 -1.09 -51.66
N ARG A 251 -13.77 -0.39 -52.04
CA ARG A 251 -13.54 0.02 -53.45
C ARG A 251 -13.51 -1.18 -54.38
N VAL A 252 -12.79 -2.23 -53.98
CA VAL A 252 -12.65 -3.46 -54.77
C VAL A 252 -14.01 -4.15 -54.89
N HIS A 253 -14.71 -4.35 -53.77
CA HIS A 253 -16.06 -4.92 -53.75
C HIS A 253 -17.02 -4.11 -54.65
N ALA A 254 -17.04 -2.78 -54.53
CA ALA A 254 -17.91 -1.91 -55.32
C ALA A 254 -17.61 -1.92 -56.82
N ILE A 255 -16.39 -2.28 -57.25
CA ILE A 255 -16.05 -2.44 -58.66
C ILE A 255 -16.57 -3.78 -59.19
N PHE A 256 -16.38 -4.88 -58.45
CA PHE A 256 -16.77 -6.23 -58.89
C PHE A 256 -18.28 -6.51 -58.80
N THR A 257 -18.98 -5.94 -57.81
CA THR A 257 -20.43 -6.15 -57.62
C THR A 257 -21.28 -5.29 -58.57
N ASN A 258 -20.67 -4.42 -59.38
CA ASN A 258 -21.39 -3.52 -60.29
C ASN A 258 -21.64 -4.19 -61.65
N ILE A 259 -22.69 -5.02 -61.71
CA ILE A 259 -23.08 -5.87 -62.86
C ILE A 259 -23.36 -5.08 -64.15
N LYS A 260 -23.73 -3.79 -64.06
CA LYS A 260 -24.14 -2.98 -65.23
C LYS A 260 -23.00 -2.40 -66.08
N LEU A 261 -21.72 -2.73 -65.84
CA LEU A 261 -20.55 -2.28 -66.64
C LEU A 261 -20.44 -0.78 -66.98
N ASN A 262 -21.27 0.09 -66.37
CA ASN A 262 -21.12 1.52 -66.45
C ASN A 262 -19.88 1.89 -65.65
N LYS A 263 -18.85 2.43 -66.32
CA LYS A 263 -17.54 2.78 -65.75
C LYS A 263 -17.69 3.80 -64.60
N LYS A 264 -17.98 3.32 -63.39
CA LYS A 264 -18.11 4.14 -62.19
C LYS A 264 -16.72 4.45 -61.65
N VAL A 265 -16.16 5.59 -62.04
CA VAL A 265 -14.89 6.08 -61.50
C VAL A 265 -15.12 6.62 -60.09
N ILE A 266 -14.93 5.79 -59.08
CA ILE A 266 -14.94 6.21 -57.67
C ILE A 266 -13.63 6.97 -57.43
N LYS A 267 -13.73 8.28 -57.15
CA LYS A 267 -12.56 9.12 -56.85
C LYS A 267 -12.12 8.93 -55.39
N ASP A 268 -10.81 8.97 -55.17
CA ASP A 268 -10.17 8.71 -53.87
C ASP A 268 -10.61 9.71 -52.76
N TYR A 269 -11.01 10.94 -53.11
CA TYR A 269 -11.48 11.93 -52.14
C TYR A 269 -12.75 11.48 -51.39
N LYS A 270 -13.63 10.69 -52.03
CA LYS A 270 -14.85 10.16 -51.39
C LYS A 270 -14.51 9.13 -50.32
N LEU A 271 -13.48 8.31 -50.55
CA LEU A 271 -13.02 7.33 -49.57
C LEU A 271 -12.33 8.01 -48.39
N MET A 272 -11.48 9.01 -48.66
CA MET A 272 -10.87 9.81 -47.60
C MET A 272 -11.91 10.53 -46.75
N LEU A 273 -13.01 11.01 -47.35
CA LEU A 273 -14.14 11.59 -46.62
C LEU A 273 -14.78 10.58 -45.67
N ILE A 274 -14.98 9.32 -46.10
CA ILE A 274 -15.54 8.26 -45.22
C ILE A 274 -14.61 8.01 -44.04
N VAL A 275 -13.29 7.90 -44.27
CA VAL A 275 -12.32 7.70 -43.19
C VAL A 275 -12.31 8.90 -42.24
N LEU A 276 -12.37 10.12 -42.77
CA LEU A 276 -12.46 11.34 -41.96
C LEU A 276 -13.71 11.32 -41.08
N VAL A 277 -14.87 10.92 -41.60
CA VAL A 277 -16.10 10.78 -40.81
C VAL A 277 -15.91 9.76 -39.68
N LEU A 278 -15.29 8.59 -39.95
CA LEU A 278 -15.01 7.60 -38.90
C LEU A 278 -14.09 8.14 -37.80
N VAL A 279 -13.09 8.95 -38.17
CA VAL A 279 -12.19 9.63 -37.23
C VAL A 279 -12.93 10.70 -36.43
N LEU A 280 -13.84 11.45 -37.04
CA LEU A 280 -14.66 12.44 -36.34
C LEU A 280 -15.63 11.80 -35.33
N VAL A 281 -16.18 10.62 -35.66
CA VAL A 281 -16.99 9.83 -34.71
C VAL A 281 -16.14 9.47 -33.49
N ASP A 282 -14.93 8.94 -33.70
CA ASP A 282 -14.00 8.65 -32.60
C ASP A 282 -13.66 9.87 -31.76
N ALA A 283 -13.29 10.98 -32.42
CA ALA A 283 -12.97 12.22 -31.73
C ALA A 283 -14.18 12.72 -30.93
N SER A 284 -15.40 12.61 -31.45
CA SER A 284 -16.61 13.00 -30.73
C SER A 284 -16.84 12.15 -29.48
N ILE A 285 -16.63 10.83 -29.56
CA ILE A 285 -16.76 9.93 -28.41
C ILE A 285 -15.70 10.28 -27.35
N LEU A 286 -14.44 10.45 -27.75
CA LEU A 286 -13.34 10.76 -26.83
C LEU A 286 -13.44 12.15 -26.19
N VAL A 287 -13.88 13.16 -26.96
CA VAL A 287 -14.14 14.51 -26.42
C VAL A 287 -15.29 14.45 -25.43
N THR A 288 -16.38 13.77 -25.76
CA THR A 288 -17.53 13.63 -24.85
C THR A 288 -17.11 12.90 -23.58
N TRP A 289 -16.31 11.84 -23.69
CA TRP A 289 -15.75 11.13 -22.54
C TRP A 289 -14.93 12.09 -21.67
N GLN A 290 -13.99 12.86 -22.24
CA GLN A 290 -13.15 13.78 -21.46
C GLN A 290 -13.93 14.92 -20.80
N ILE A 291 -15.02 15.40 -21.40
CA ILE A 291 -15.85 16.48 -20.84
C ILE A 291 -16.76 15.96 -19.72
N VAL A 292 -17.36 14.78 -19.91
CA VAL A 292 -18.36 14.23 -18.99
C VAL A 292 -17.70 13.48 -17.83
N ASP A 293 -16.64 12.73 -18.11
CA ASP A 293 -16.00 11.82 -17.15
C ASP A 293 -14.48 11.79 -17.40
N PRO A 294 -13.76 12.88 -17.03
CA PRO A 294 -12.32 13.01 -17.26
C PRO A 294 -11.51 11.94 -16.52
N PHE A 295 -10.35 11.57 -17.08
CA PHE A 295 -9.45 10.62 -16.43
C PHE A 295 -8.84 11.20 -15.16
N ASP A 296 -8.92 10.42 -14.09
CA ASP A 296 -8.29 10.72 -12.81
C ASP A 296 -7.25 9.65 -12.43
N LYS A 297 -6.33 10.06 -11.55
CA LYS A 297 -5.32 9.15 -11.00
C LYS A 297 -5.97 8.29 -9.90
N ALA A 298 -6.15 7.01 -10.17
CA ALA A 298 -6.57 6.03 -9.19
C ALA A 298 -5.39 5.22 -8.67
N VAL A 299 -5.54 4.72 -7.45
CA VAL A 299 -4.50 3.99 -6.71
C VAL A 299 -5.05 2.65 -6.28
N LYS A 300 -4.36 1.57 -6.61
CA LYS A 300 -4.66 0.24 -6.12
C LYS A 300 -3.54 -0.23 -5.21
N ARG A 301 -3.89 -0.52 -3.95
CA ARG A 301 -2.99 -1.11 -2.96
C ARG A 301 -3.15 -2.63 -3.01
N MET A 302 -2.05 -3.35 -3.10
CA MET A 302 -2.05 -4.81 -3.00
C MET A 302 -2.06 -5.24 -1.53
N SER A 303 -2.26 -6.54 -1.31
CA SER A 303 -2.09 -7.15 0.00
C SER A 303 -0.67 -6.87 0.53
N PRO A 304 -0.53 -6.50 1.81
CA PRO A 304 0.77 -6.27 2.41
C PRO A 304 1.59 -7.56 2.41
N GLU A 305 2.87 -7.44 2.03
CA GLU A 305 3.87 -8.47 2.29
C GLU A 305 4.48 -8.16 3.66
N VAL A 306 4.23 -9.04 4.62
CA VAL A 306 4.69 -8.87 6.01
C VAL A 306 6.10 -9.44 6.13
N TYR A 307 7.04 -8.57 6.44
CA TYR A 307 8.35 -8.91 6.96
C TYR A 307 8.38 -8.58 8.45
N GLU A 308 9.18 -9.29 9.23
CA GLU A 308 9.21 -9.26 10.72
C GLU A 308 8.78 -7.92 11.33
N ASP A 309 9.52 -6.84 11.04
CA ASP A 309 9.24 -5.51 11.59
C ASP A 309 8.53 -4.55 10.61
N PHE A 310 8.41 -4.92 9.33
CA PHE A 310 7.92 -4.04 8.27
C PHE A 310 6.89 -4.68 7.34
N GLU A 311 5.83 -3.94 7.06
CA GLU A 311 4.80 -4.32 6.09
C GLU A 311 5.01 -3.53 4.79
N ILE A 312 5.40 -4.23 3.72
CA ILE A 312 5.53 -3.62 2.40
C ILE A 312 4.19 -3.68 1.68
N ILE A 313 3.63 -2.51 1.38
CA ILE A 313 2.37 -2.37 0.66
C ILE A 313 2.70 -1.93 -0.77
N ALA A 314 2.63 -2.87 -1.70
CA ALA A 314 2.79 -2.56 -3.12
C ALA A 314 1.61 -1.73 -3.64
N ARG A 315 1.92 -0.59 -4.26
CA ARG A 315 0.97 0.37 -4.81
C ARG A 315 1.11 0.47 -6.32
N ILE A 316 -0.01 0.48 -7.05
CA ILE A 316 -0.07 0.78 -8.48
C ILE A 316 -0.90 2.03 -8.71
N ASP A 317 -0.38 2.95 -9.51
CA ASP A 317 -1.11 4.12 -10.02
C ASP A 317 -1.64 3.81 -11.43
N TYR A 318 -2.93 4.08 -11.69
CA TYR A 318 -3.56 3.84 -12.98
C TYR A 318 -4.58 4.93 -13.32
N CYS A 319 -4.92 5.04 -14.61
CA CYS A 319 -5.94 5.96 -15.10
C CYS A 319 -7.32 5.33 -14.88
N SER A 320 -8.24 6.06 -14.26
CA SER A 320 -9.61 5.60 -14.03
C SER A 320 -10.60 6.75 -14.25
N SER A 321 -11.81 6.44 -14.68
CA SER A 321 -12.96 7.35 -14.63
C SER A 321 -14.18 6.62 -14.04
N GLN A 322 -15.22 7.35 -13.64
CA GLN A 322 -16.34 6.77 -12.88
C GLN A 322 -17.12 5.72 -13.69
N TYR A 323 -17.28 5.95 -14.99
CA TYR A 323 -18.05 5.10 -15.91
C TYR A 323 -17.17 4.50 -17.01
N MET A 324 -15.90 4.22 -16.70
CA MET A 324 -14.90 3.72 -17.64
C MET A 324 -15.40 2.52 -18.48
N GLU A 325 -16.08 1.56 -17.84
CA GLU A 325 -16.62 0.36 -18.51
C GLU A 325 -17.65 0.68 -19.60
N ILE A 326 -18.49 1.69 -19.36
CA ILE A 326 -19.54 2.09 -20.32
C ILE A 326 -18.89 2.72 -21.56
N TRP A 327 -17.92 3.61 -21.34
CA TRP A 327 -17.20 4.28 -22.42
C TRP A 327 -16.35 3.31 -23.24
N LEU A 328 -15.62 2.42 -22.57
CA LEU A 328 -14.86 1.35 -23.22
C LEU A 328 -15.78 0.41 -24.00
N GLY A 329 -16.90 -0.02 -23.39
CA GLY A 329 -17.90 -0.87 -24.05
C GLY A 329 -18.46 -0.23 -25.32
N ALA A 330 -18.82 1.05 -25.28
CA ALA A 330 -19.32 1.80 -26.44
C ALA A 330 -18.26 1.91 -27.55
N LEU A 331 -17.01 2.24 -27.18
CA LEU A 331 -15.89 2.34 -28.13
C LEU A 331 -15.58 0.99 -28.78
N TYR A 332 -15.59 -0.10 -28.00
CA TYR A 332 -15.36 -1.45 -28.50
C TYR A 332 -16.50 -1.96 -29.37
N ALA A 333 -17.76 -1.68 -29.03
CA ALA A 333 -18.88 -2.05 -29.87
C ALA A 333 -18.77 -1.39 -31.25
N TYR A 334 -18.51 -0.09 -31.30
CA TYR A 334 -18.28 0.64 -32.55
C TYR A 334 -17.09 0.10 -33.35
N LYS A 335 -15.94 -0.12 -32.69
CA LYS A 335 -14.73 -0.68 -33.32
C LYS A 335 -14.94 -2.10 -33.85
N GLY A 336 -15.70 -2.92 -33.11
CA GLY A 336 -16.09 -4.27 -33.50
C GLY A 336 -16.94 -4.27 -34.77
N LEU A 337 -17.91 -3.35 -34.88
CA LEU A 337 -18.71 -3.16 -36.10
C LEU A 337 -17.83 -2.76 -37.30
N LEU A 338 -16.88 -1.84 -37.11
CA LEU A 338 -15.94 -1.44 -38.17
C LEU A 338 -15.09 -2.61 -38.67
N LEU A 339 -14.59 -3.45 -37.75
CA LEU A 339 -13.86 -4.66 -38.10
C LEU A 339 -14.73 -5.68 -38.82
N GLY A 340 -15.94 -5.93 -38.32
CA GLY A 340 -16.90 -6.82 -38.95
C GLY A 340 -17.22 -6.41 -40.38
N ALA A 341 -17.44 -5.11 -40.63
CA ALA A 341 -17.65 -4.56 -41.97
C ALA A 341 -16.42 -4.73 -42.89
N THR A 342 -15.21 -4.54 -42.36
CA THR A 342 -13.95 -4.75 -43.09
C THR A 342 -13.77 -6.20 -43.50
N ILE A 343 -14.10 -7.11 -42.59
CA ILE A 343 -14.00 -8.55 -42.81
C ILE A 343 -15.07 -9.01 -43.81
N GLY A 344 -16.34 -8.60 -43.64
CA GLY A 344 -17.43 -8.97 -44.53
C GLY A 344 -17.21 -8.53 -45.98
N THR A 345 -16.64 -7.34 -46.19
CA THR A 345 -16.26 -6.87 -47.54
C THR A 345 -15.07 -7.62 -48.15
N SER A 346 -14.23 -8.23 -47.31
CA SER A 346 -13.05 -9.00 -47.73
C SER A 346 -13.38 -10.46 -48.07
N PHE A 347 -14.34 -11.07 -47.37
CA PHE A 347 -14.76 -12.46 -47.60
C PHE A 347 -15.42 -12.70 -48.96
N VAL A 348 -15.97 -11.66 -49.60
CA VAL A 348 -16.51 -11.75 -50.96
C VAL A 348 -15.40 -11.99 -52.00
N ASN A 349 -14.11 -11.79 -51.68
CA ASN A 349 -13.02 -11.86 -52.66
C ASN A 349 -11.76 -12.68 -52.28
N ILE A 350 -11.53 -13.12 -51.04
CA ILE A 350 -10.27 -13.82 -50.66
C ILE A 350 -10.53 -14.99 -49.69
N LYS A 351 -9.91 -16.15 -49.96
CA LYS A 351 -9.87 -17.36 -49.11
C LYS A 351 -9.40 -17.06 -47.67
N ALA A 352 -9.95 -17.79 -46.71
CA ALA A 352 -9.96 -17.54 -45.27
C ALA A 352 -8.60 -17.55 -44.50
N ASP A 353 -7.46 -17.77 -45.15
CA ASP A 353 -6.20 -18.11 -44.45
C ASP A 353 -5.49 -16.92 -43.77
N ASN A 354 -5.87 -15.67 -44.05
CA ASN A 354 -5.27 -14.46 -43.44
C ASN A 354 -6.01 -13.94 -42.19
N PHE A 355 -7.06 -14.63 -41.73
CA PHE A 355 -7.99 -14.22 -40.66
C PHE A 355 -7.28 -13.83 -39.34
N TRP A 356 -6.29 -14.59 -38.89
CA TRP A 356 -5.62 -14.36 -37.61
C TRP A 356 -4.55 -13.26 -37.61
N LYS A 357 -3.99 -12.93 -38.78
CA LYS A 357 -2.92 -11.92 -38.89
C LYS A 357 -3.45 -10.48 -38.86
N ILE A 358 -4.70 -10.28 -39.23
CA ILE A 358 -5.36 -8.95 -39.31
C ILE A 358 -5.97 -8.53 -37.95
N LEU A 359 -6.32 -9.49 -37.09
CA LEU A 359 -6.87 -9.26 -35.75
C LEU A 359 -5.82 -9.02 -34.66
N ALA A 360 -4.53 -9.21 -34.96
CA ALA A 360 -3.43 -9.01 -34.00
C ALA A 360 -3.40 -7.61 -33.31
N PRO A 361 -3.75 -6.49 -33.98
CA PRO A 361 -3.83 -5.19 -33.32
C PRO A 361 -5.01 -5.08 -32.35
N LEU A 362 -6.14 -5.74 -32.64
CA LEU A 362 -7.29 -5.80 -31.73
C LEU A 362 -6.97 -6.69 -30.52
N LYS A 363 -6.21 -7.77 -30.73
CA LYS A 363 -5.64 -8.57 -29.64
C LYS A 363 -4.72 -7.75 -28.75
N CYS A 364 -3.93 -6.83 -29.32
CA CYS A 364 -3.08 -5.90 -28.56
C CYS A 364 -3.90 -4.84 -27.77
N LEU A 365 -5.05 -4.41 -28.29
CA LEU A 365 -6.05 -3.59 -27.59
C LEU A 365 -6.74 -4.34 -26.44
N LEU A 366 -7.11 -5.61 -26.66
CA LEU A 366 -7.58 -6.54 -25.62
C LEU A 366 -6.51 -6.74 -24.55
N ASP A 367 -5.26 -6.97 -24.95
CA ASP A 367 -4.10 -7.23 -24.09
C ASP A 367 -3.56 -5.97 -23.38
N THR A 368 -4.09 -4.77 -23.60
CA THR A 368 -3.67 -3.54 -22.89
C THR A 368 -4.75 -2.98 -21.98
N SER A 369 -6.02 -3.25 -22.28
CA SER A 369 -7.16 -2.76 -21.51
C SER A 369 -7.73 -3.86 -20.64
N VAL A 370 -8.03 -5.03 -21.24
CA VAL A 370 -8.57 -6.20 -20.55
C VAL A 370 -7.49 -6.94 -19.77
N LEU A 371 -6.22 -6.97 -20.20
CA LEU A 371 -5.13 -7.47 -19.33
C LEU A 371 -4.83 -6.54 -18.16
N GLN A 372 -5.20 -5.26 -18.18
CA GLN A 372 -5.00 -4.40 -17.01
C GLN A 372 -5.97 -4.80 -15.86
N GLU A 373 -7.13 -5.36 -16.21
CA GLU A 373 -8.11 -5.94 -15.27
C GLU A 373 -7.95 -7.45 -15.07
N LEU A 374 -7.90 -8.26 -16.14
CA LEU A 374 -7.74 -9.73 -16.09
C LEU A 374 -6.39 -10.14 -15.51
N LYS A 375 -5.28 -9.44 -15.79
CA LYS A 375 -3.99 -9.76 -15.13
C LYS A 375 -4.06 -9.44 -13.64
N HIS A 376 -4.97 -8.57 -13.21
CA HIS A 376 -5.16 -8.24 -11.80
C HIS A 376 -6.02 -9.27 -11.07
N ASP A 377 -7.09 -9.76 -11.69
CA ASP A 377 -7.95 -10.83 -11.15
C ASP A 377 -7.26 -12.20 -11.23
N TYR A 378 -6.52 -12.48 -12.32
CA TYR A 378 -5.68 -13.68 -12.42
C TYR A 378 -4.45 -13.60 -11.51
N ALA A 379 -3.84 -12.44 -11.25
CA ALA A 379 -2.72 -12.34 -10.30
C ALA A 379 -3.17 -12.54 -8.84
N SER A 380 -4.38 -12.11 -8.46
CA SER A 380 -4.96 -12.48 -7.15
C SER A 380 -5.27 -13.98 -7.05
N LEU A 381 -5.73 -14.60 -8.15
CA LEU A 381 -5.97 -16.05 -8.22
C LEU A 381 -4.68 -16.89 -8.27
N LEU A 382 -3.63 -16.39 -8.93
CA LEU A 382 -2.32 -17.03 -9.00
C LEU A 382 -1.53 -16.85 -7.71
N SER A 383 -1.59 -15.69 -7.04
CA SER A 383 -0.99 -15.51 -5.71
C SER A 383 -1.56 -16.50 -4.69
N HIS A 384 -2.90 -16.68 -4.67
CA HIS A 384 -3.55 -17.67 -3.81
C HIS A 384 -3.18 -19.14 -4.13
N LYS A 385 -2.89 -19.46 -5.41
CA LYS A 385 -2.52 -20.81 -5.84
C LYS A 385 -1.03 -21.10 -5.70
N THR A 386 -0.14 -20.12 -5.93
CA THR A 386 1.31 -20.27 -5.80
C THR A 386 1.73 -20.36 -4.33
N VAL A 387 1.06 -19.62 -3.43
CA VAL A 387 1.26 -19.76 -1.97
C VAL A 387 0.79 -21.15 -1.51
N LYS A 388 -0.40 -21.64 -1.93
CA LYS A 388 -0.84 -23.01 -1.63
C LYS A 388 0.06 -24.10 -2.23
N PHE A 389 0.67 -23.86 -3.39
CA PHE A 389 1.60 -24.82 -3.98
C PHE A 389 2.90 -24.91 -3.17
N PHE A 390 3.47 -23.78 -2.75
CA PHE A 390 4.70 -23.75 -1.94
C PHE A 390 4.52 -24.26 -0.51
N THR A 391 3.34 -24.07 0.12
CA THR A 391 3.08 -24.67 1.44
C THR A 391 2.93 -26.20 1.37
N ILE A 392 2.43 -26.75 0.25
CA ILE A 392 2.25 -28.19 0.07
C ILE A 392 3.57 -28.89 -0.32
N THR A 393 4.49 -28.23 -1.05
CA THR A 393 5.81 -28.81 -1.34
C THR A 393 6.77 -28.78 -0.17
N ASN A 394 6.71 -27.78 0.72
CA ASN A 394 7.57 -27.74 1.92
C ASN A 394 7.13 -28.71 3.03
N MET A 395 5.88 -29.21 3.02
CA MET A 395 5.40 -30.20 3.97
C MET A 395 5.71 -31.66 3.56
N LYS A 396 6.30 -31.88 2.38
CA LYS A 396 6.64 -33.22 1.85
C LYS A 396 8.14 -33.53 1.80
N ILE A 397 8.99 -32.64 2.30
CA ILE A 397 10.46 -32.82 2.36
C ILE A 397 10.97 -33.00 3.82
N SER A 398 10.07 -33.07 4.80
CA SER A 398 10.41 -33.48 6.17
C SER A 398 9.44 -34.55 6.67
N ARG A 399 9.62 -35.78 6.17
CA ARG A 399 9.27 -37.04 6.84
C ARG A 399 9.94 -38.22 6.14
#